data_AF-D2V662-F1
#
_entry.id   AF-D2V662-F1
#
_cell.length_a   1.000
_cell.length_b   1.000
_cell.length_c   1.000
_cell.angle_alpha   90.00
_cell.angle_beta   90.00
_cell.angle_gamma   90.00
#
_symmetry.space_group_name_H-M   'P 1'
#
loop_
_entity.id
_entity.type
_entity.pdbx_description
1 polymer ?
#
loop_
_entity_poly.entity_id
_entity_poly.type
_entity_poly.pdbx_seq_one_letter_code
_entity_poly.pdbx_strand_id
1 'polypeptide(L)'
;MTKDNQHHNPTEDDTTLIKDYPTIRKEKLKFRKSLIKNARSQFLTFNLRCRLRKPLTDEAIIALKDYLDVEKNNFTTVMQTIVTIRGLVSTEKKNVLHMTSVIIDSGIANCILEFLNWDASKIASTIPTNQLDKFYMEVTWIISNIASGTTVHTQYIVSSGCIPNIVNILETHTNLLVKEQCVWALGNIAAESVTCRDLVLNLDVVPLIVDILTMEIGNISNNIELVRTVIWCLKNMLEKTPFPPKKTVAKAVPILTKLTVYSQDKEIIDDVVAALHTAFIILKPSGVADALKAQIE
;
A
#
# COMPACT_ATOMS: atom_id res chain seq x y z
N MET A 1 67.22 -38.13 41.81
CA MET A 1 66.80 -38.31 40.40
C MET A 1 65.46 -39.06 40.45
N THR A 2 64.31 -38.39 40.66
CA THR A 2 63.38 -37.83 39.64
C THR A 2 63.03 -38.86 38.55
N LYS A 3 61.78 -39.22 38.25
CA LYS A 3 60.50 -38.49 38.32
C LYS A 3 59.30 -39.44 38.54
N ASP A 4 58.28 -38.92 39.21
CA ASP A 4 56.93 -39.48 39.42
C ASP A 4 55.95 -39.14 38.28
N ASN A 5 54.93 -40.02 38.14
CA ASN A 5 53.70 -39.91 37.36
C ASN A 5 52.83 -38.72 37.76
N GLN A 6 52.11 -38.07 36.83
CA GLN A 6 50.74 -37.56 37.08
C GLN A 6 49.85 -37.53 35.82
N HIS A 7 48.64 -38.03 36.00
CA HIS A 7 47.47 -37.90 35.12
C HIS A 7 47.06 -36.44 34.90
N HIS A 8 46.64 -36.12 33.67
CA HIS A 8 46.09 -34.82 33.32
C HIS A 8 44.57 -34.82 33.60
N ASN A 9 44.15 -34.11 34.64
CA ASN A 9 42.76 -33.73 34.87
C ASN A 9 42.40 -32.54 33.95
N PRO A 10 41.15 -32.42 33.46
CA PRO A 10 40.70 -31.20 32.79
C PRO A 10 40.62 -30.07 33.82
N THR A 11 41.24 -28.94 33.51
CA THR A 11 41.29 -27.74 34.34
C THR A 11 39.93 -27.05 34.46
N GLU A 12 39.60 -26.66 35.69
CA GLU A 12 38.43 -25.87 36.10
C GLU A 12 38.47 -24.42 35.57
N ASP A 13 38.27 -24.20 34.26
CA ASP A 13 38.13 -22.82 33.74
C ASP A 13 36.93 -22.60 32.79
N ASP A 14 36.08 -23.60 32.57
CA ASP A 14 34.93 -23.51 31.65
C ASP A 14 33.59 -23.11 32.32
N THR A 15 33.60 -22.66 33.58
CA THR A 15 32.36 -22.26 34.30
C THR A 15 32.18 -20.76 34.50
N THR A 16 33.06 -19.91 33.95
CA THR A 16 32.92 -18.45 34.00
C THR A 16 31.97 -17.86 32.95
N LEU A 17 31.49 -18.65 31.98
CA LEU A 17 30.62 -18.17 30.89
C LEU A 17 29.10 -18.19 31.18
N ILE A 18 28.65 -18.64 32.36
CA ILE A 18 27.21 -18.80 32.66
C ILE A 18 26.71 -17.84 33.77
N LYS A 19 27.55 -16.97 34.35
CA LYS A 19 27.15 -16.13 35.49
C LYS A 19 26.54 -14.76 35.18
N ASP A 20 26.40 -14.36 33.91
CA ASP A 20 25.97 -12.99 33.59
C ASP A 20 24.66 -12.88 32.80
N TYR A 21 23.89 -13.96 32.70
CA TYR A 21 22.60 -13.97 31.98
C TYR A 21 21.58 -12.92 32.49
N PRO A 22 21.43 -12.67 33.81
CA PRO A 22 20.54 -11.63 34.33
C PRO A 22 21.03 -10.21 34.01
N THR A 23 22.35 -10.00 33.96
CA THR A 23 22.99 -8.72 33.66
C THR A 23 22.88 -8.41 32.18
N ILE A 24 23.20 -9.38 31.31
CA ILE A 24 23.00 -9.31 29.86
C ILE A 24 21.53 -9.05 29.51
N ARG A 25 20.58 -9.69 30.22
CA ARG A 25 19.15 -9.44 30.04
C ARG A 25 18.74 -8.03 30.47
N LYS A 26 19.27 -7.53 31.59
CA LYS A 26 19.05 -6.14 32.03
C LYS A 26 19.65 -5.13 31.05
N GLU A 27 20.84 -5.38 30.53
CA GLU A 27 21.50 -4.52 29.54
C GLU A 27 20.79 -4.52 28.20
N LYS A 28 20.37 -5.70 27.69
CA LYS A 28 19.52 -5.79 26.48
C LYS A 28 18.19 -5.07 26.66
N LEU A 29 17.57 -5.16 27.85
CA LEU A 29 16.33 -4.44 28.15
C LEU A 29 16.56 -2.93 28.28
N LYS A 30 17.69 -2.50 28.83
CA LYS A 30 18.07 -1.09 28.97
C LYS A 30 18.43 -0.48 27.61
N PHE A 31 19.12 -1.23 26.75
CA PHE A 31 19.41 -0.89 25.37
C PHE A 31 18.13 -0.81 24.53
N ARG A 32 17.23 -1.80 24.62
CA ARG A 32 15.93 -1.77 23.96
C ARG A 32 15.07 -0.59 24.43
N LYS A 33 15.04 -0.30 25.73
CA LYS A 33 14.36 0.90 26.29
C LYS A 33 15.01 2.21 25.82
N SER A 34 16.33 2.24 25.64
CA SER A 34 17.06 3.40 25.10
C SER A 34 16.80 3.61 23.61
N LEU A 35 16.74 2.53 22.82
CA LEU A 35 16.34 2.58 21.41
C LEU A 35 14.89 3.06 21.26
N ILE A 36 13.98 2.56 22.10
CA ILE A 36 12.59 3.02 22.16
C ILE A 36 12.50 4.50 22.59
N LYS A 37 13.30 4.94 23.57
CA LYS A 37 13.33 6.34 24.00
C LYS A 37 13.90 7.28 22.93
N ASN A 38 14.93 6.85 22.21
CA ASN A 38 15.52 7.61 21.10
C ASN A 38 14.60 7.62 19.87
N ALA A 39 13.94 6.51 19.56
CA ALA A 39 12.91 6.45 18.52
C ALA A 39 11.76 7.38 18.88
N ARG A 40 11.25 7.37 20.12
CA ARG A 40 10.22 8.32 20.60
C ARG A 40 10.62 9.79 20.50
N SER A 41 11.88 10.15 20.80
CA SER A 41 12.33 11.54 20.70
C SER A 41 12.56 11.98 19.25
N GLN A 42 13.05 11.07 18.39
CA GLN A 42 13.18 11.30 16.95
C GLN A 42 11.82 11.37 16.25
N PHE A 43 10.84 10.61 16.74
CA PHE A 43 9.48 10.56 16.23
C PHE A 43 8.69 11.84 16.52
N LEU A 44 8.86 12.42 17.71
CA LEU A 44 8.27 13.73 18.04
C LEU A 44 8.87 14.88 17.22
N THR A 45 10.12 14.74 16.77
CA THR A 45 10.83 15.74 15.94
C THR A 45 10.72 15.49 14.43
N PHE A 46 10.09 14.39 14.00
CA PHE A 46 9.92 14.05 12.58
C PHE A 46 8.89 14.95 11.86
N ASN A 47 8.17 15.80 12.60
CA ASN A 47 7.09 16.66 12.07
C ASN A 47 7.55 17.94 11.35
N LEU A 48 8.78 18.00 10.82
CA LEU A 48 9.21 19.10 9.95
C LEU A 48 9.81 18.52 8.67
N ARG A 49 9.09 18.74 7.56
CA ARG A 49 9.54 18.72 6.16
C ARG A 49 11.03 18.35 6.00
N CYS A 50 11.27 17.19 5.42
CA CYS A 50 12.50 16.84 4.69
C CYS A 50 13.81 17.35 5.30
N ARG A 51 14.40 16.63 6.27
CA ARG A 51 15.85 16.71 6.58
C ARG A 51 16.35 15.56 7.47
N LEU A 52 16.19 14.32 7.02
CA LEU A 52 17.03 13.24 7.53
C LEU A 52 18.45 13.41 6.94
N ARG A 53 19.36 14.01 7.73
CA ARG A 53 20.78 14.19 7.36
C ARG A 53 21.55 12.86 7.32
N LYS A 54 20.98 11.76 7.81
CA LYS A 54 21.51 10.39 7.71
C LYS A 54 20.39 9.44 7.31
N PRO A 55 20.66 8.39 6.51
CA PRO A 55 19.67 7.35 6.24
C PRO A 55 19.22 6.70 7.55
N LEU A 56 17.93 6.33 7.67
CA LEU A 56 17.53 5.43 8.75
C LEU A 56 18.26 4.09 8.59
N THR A 57 18.69 3.49 9.70
CA THR A 57 19.22 2.13 9.69
C THR A 57 18.08 1.13 9.68
N ASP A 58 18.35 -0.10 9.21
CA ASP A 58 17.36 -1.17 9.15
C ASP A 58 16.79 -1.48 10.55
N GLU A 59 17.61 -1.43 11.61
CA GLU A 59 17.14 -1.64 12.98
C GLU A 59 16.16 -0.56 13.44
N ALA A 60 16.35 0.68 13.00
CA ALA A 60 15.43 1.77 13.31
C ALA A 60 14.09 1.59 12.58
N ILE A 61 14.12 1.08 11.35
CA ILE A 61 12.91 0.73 10.59
C ILE A 61 12.18 -0.42 11.27
N ILE A 62 12.88 -1.51 11.59
CA ILE A 62 12.31 -2.69 12.26
C ILE A 62 11.65 -2.32 13.59
N ALA A 63 12.23 -1.38 14.34
CA ALA A 63 11.67 -0.90 15.60
C ALA A 63 10.30 -0.22 15.44
N LEU A 64 9.93 0.26 14.25
CA LEU A 64 8.60 0.85 13.99
C LEU A 64 7.47 -0.16 14.20
N LYS A 65 7.73 -1.46 14.04
CA LYS A 65 6.74 -2.52 14.27
C LYS A 65 6.13 -2.46 15.68
N ASP A 66 6.95 -2.21 16.70
CA ASP A 66 6.51 -2.15 18.10
C ASP A 66 5.53 -0.97 18.34
N TYR A 67 5.50 0.04 17.46
CA TYR A 67 4.62 1.21 17.55
C TYR A 67 3.31 1.07 16.75
N LEU A 68 3.19 0.04 15.92
CA LEU A 68 1.94 -0.31 15.22
C LEU A 68 0.96 -1.11 16.10
N ASP A 69 1.44 -1.64 17.22
CA ASP A 69 0.60 -2.39 18.16
C ASP A 69 -0.37 -1.45 18.88
N VAL A 70 -1.65 -1.52 18.49
CA VAL A 70 -2.73 -0.65 18.99
C VAL A 70 -3.18 -0.98 20.40
N GLU A 71 -2.86 -2.17 20.91
CA GLU A 71 -3.12 -2.55 22.31
C GLU A 71 -2.08 -1.94 23.25
N LYS A 72 -0.88 -1.63 22.72
CA LYS A 72 0.24 -1.07 23.50
C LYS A 72 0.45 0.43 23.32
N ASN A 73 -0.10 1.01 22.27
CA ASN A 73 0.14 2.41 21.89
C ASN A 73 -1.17 3.15 21.61
N ASN A 74 -1.22 4.44 21.94
CA ASN A 74 -2.36 5.28 21.57
C ASN A 74 -2.43 5.51 20.05
N PHE A 75 -3.63 5.83 19.56
CA PHE A 75 -3.89 6.07 18.14
C PHE A 75 -2.95 7.11 17.52
N THR A 76 -2.63 8.19 18.23
CA THR A 76 -1.70 9.23 17.74
C THR A 76 -0.33 8.65 17.40
N THR A 77 0.21 7.78 18.26
CA THR A 77 1.50 7.10 18.06
C THR A 77 1.42 6.14 16.88
N VAL A 78 0.34 5.36 16.80
CA VAL A 78 0.12 4.44 15.66
C VAL A 78 0.04 5.21 14.35
N MET A 79 -0.76 6.29 14.28
CA MET A 79 -0.90 7.11 13.08
C MET A 79 0.40 7.78 12.64
N GLN A 80 1.16 8.34 13.58
CA GLN A 80 2.47 8.90 13.26
C GLN A 80 3.43 7.82 12.73
N THR A 81 3.28 6.57 13.16
CA THR A 81 4.08 5.43 12.71
C THR A 81 3.71 5.06 11.29
N ILE A 82 2.41 4.97 10.99
CA ILE A 82 1.89 4.77 9.63
C ILE A 82 2.41 5.87 8.69
N VAL A 83 2.29 7.15 9.06
CA VAL A 83 2.80 8.28 8.27
C VAL A 83 4.33 8.18 8.05
N THR A 84 5.07 7.75 9.07
CA THR A 84 6.52 7.56 8.96
C THR A 84 6.86 6.44 7.98
N ILE A 85 6.18 5.29 8.09
CA ILE A 85 6.32 4.15 7.18
C ILE A 85 5.98 4.56 5.75
N ARG A 86 4.88 5.28 5.54
CA ARG A 86 4.50 5.84 4.23
C ARG A 86 5.61 6.71 3.65
N GLY A 87 6.26 7.52 4.47
CA GLY A 87 7.42 8.31 4.08
C GLY A 87 8.66 7.49 3.69
N LEU A 88 8.82 6.27 4.24
CA LEU A 88 9.93 5.37 3.91
C LEU A 88 9.71 4.62 2.59
N VAL A 89 8.47 4.22 2.30
CA VAL A 89 8.13 3.50 1.05
C VAL A 89 7.84 4.42 -0.14
N SER A 90 7.89 5.74 0.04
CA SER A 90 7.64 6.70 -1.04
C SER A 90 8.75 6.64 -2.10
N THR A 91 8.34 6.58 -3.38
CA THR A 91 9.21 6.40 -4.56
C THR A 91 10.25 7.50 -4.75
N GLU A 92 10.07 8.67 -4.16
CA GLU A 92 11.03 9.78 -4.17
C GLU A 92 12.29 9.51 -3.33
N LYS A 93 12.31 8.45 -2.52
CA LYS A 93 13.42 8.13 -1.62
C LYS A 93 14.54 7.37 -2.33
N LYS A 94 15.77 7.82 -2.09
CA LYS A 94 16.97 7.00 -2.35
C LYS A 94 16.87 5.73 -1.51
N ASN A 95 17.11 4.57 -2.13
CA ASN A 95 17.01 3.23 -1.52
C ASN A 95 15.59 2.76 -1.16
N VAL A 96 14.54 3.30 -1.78
CA VAL A 96 13.15 2.89 -1.51
C VAL A 96 12.94 1.37 -1.60
N LEU A 97 13.49 0.69 -2.61
CA LEU A 97 13.34 -0.77 -2.76
C LEU A 97 13.94 -1.56 -1.59
N HIS A 98 15.09 -1.12 -1.06
CA HIS A 98 15.70 -1.72 0.13
C HIS A 98 14.81 -1.52 1.35
N MET A 99 14.38 -0.28 1.61
CA MET A 99 13.51 0.03 2.75
C MET A 99 12.17 -0.72 2.68
N THR A 100 11.57 -0.83 1.50
CA THR A 100 10.37 -1.63 1.25
C THR A 100 10.61 -3.10 1.58
N SER A 101 11.78 -3.66 1.19
CA SER A 101 12.14 -5.04 1.53
C SER A 101 12.30 -5.23 3.04
N VAL A 102 12.96 -4.30 3.74
CA VAL A 102 13.07 -4.33 5.22
C VAL A 102 11.68 -4.28 5.88
N ILE A 103 10.76 -3.46 5.37
CA ILE A 103 9.38 -3.35 5.87
C ILE A 103 8.60 -4.67 5.68
N ILE A 104 8.81 -5.36 4.56
CA ILE A 104 8.21 -6.67 4.28
C ILE A 104 8.84 -7.73 5.20
N ASP A 105 10.17 -7.88 5.18
CA ASP A 105 10.90 -8.94 5.88
C ASP A 105 10.76 -8.86 7.40
N SER A 106 10.58 -7.66 7.95
CA SER A 106 10.33 -7.43 9.38
C SER A 106 8.89 -7.73 9.80
N GLY A 107 7.98 -7.94 8.85
CA GLY A 107 6.55 -8.13 9.07
C GLY A 107 5.81 -6.84 9.43
N ILE A 108 6.39 -5.66 9.18
CA ILE A 108 5.67 -4.38 9.30
C ILE A 108 4.55 -4.32 8.27
N ALA A 109 4.82 -4.78 7.05
CA ALA A 109 3.80 -4.86 5.99
C ALA A 109 2.58 -5.67 6.46
N ASN A 110 2.77 -6.80 7.16
CA ASN A 110 1.65 -7.59 7.70
C ASN A 110 0.82 -6.81 8.70
N CYS A 111 1.45 -6.07 9.62
CA CYS A 111 0.70 -5.24 10.57
C CYS A 111 -0.16 -4.17 9.86
N ILE A 112 0.37 -3.56 8.79
CA ILE A 112 -0.39 -2.60 7.97
C ILE A 112 -1.56 -3.28 7.23
N LEU A 113 -1.32 -4.47 6.68
CA LEU A 113 -2.34 -5.23 5.95
C LEU A 113 -3.45 -5.75 6.89
N GLU A 114 -3.11 -6.11 8.12
CA GLU A 114 -4.08 -6.50 9.16
C GLU A 114 -5.08 -5.39 9.49
N PHE A 115 -4.69 -4.11 9.36
CA PHE A 115 -5.60 -2.98 9.57
C PHE A 115 -6.78 -2.97 8.58
N LEU A 116 -6.59 -3.49 7.37
CA LEU A 116 -7.67 -3.62 6.39
C LEU A 116 -8.68 -4.71 6.74
N ASN A 117 -8.30 -5.66 7.60
CA ASN A 117 -9.16 -6.78 8.02
C ASN A 117 -9.94 -6.49 9.31
N TRP A 118 -9.82 -5.28 9.87
CA TRP A 118 -10.55 -4.94 11.08
C TRP A 118 -12.05 -4.82 10.79
N ASP A 119 -12.84 -5.45 11.66
CA ASP A 119 -14.29 -5.26 11.63
C ASP A 119 -14.68 -3.84 12.11
N ALA A 120 -15.94 -3.49 11.86
CA ALA A 120 -16.49 -2.19 12.23
C ALA A 120 -16.39 -1.90 13.74
N SER A 121 -16.46 -2.93 14.60
CA SER A 121 -16.37 -2.77 16.05
C SER A 121 -14.94 -2.38 16.46
N LYS A 122 -13.94 -3.07 15.91
CA LYS A 122 -12.53 -2.75 16.18
C LYS A 122 -12.19 -1.34 15.68
N ILE A 123 -12.60 -1.00 14.45
CA ILE A 123 -12.44 0.34 13.89
C ILE A 123 -13.06 1.40 14.81
N ALA A 124 -14.32 1.23 15.21
CA ALA A 124 -15.03 2.19 16.06
C ALA A 124 -14.39 2.34 17.45
N SER A 125 -13.81 1.26 17.99
CA SER A 125 -13.16 1.29 19.30
C SER A 125 -11.74 1.86 19.27
N THR A 126 -11.04 1.77 18.14
CA THR A 126 -9.62 2.14 18.02
C THR A 126 -9.39 3.49 17.32
N ILE A 127 -10.20 3.82 16.32
CA ILE A 127 -9.97 4.96 15.44
C ILE A 127 -10.97 6.08 15.77
N PRO A 128 -10.50 7.28 16.17
CA PRO A 128 -11.37 8.45 16.31
C PRO A 128 -12.10 8.73 14.98
N THR A 129 -13.41 8.97 15.03
CA THR A 129 -14.25 9.14 13.82
C THR A 129 -13.70 10.20 12.86
N ASN A 130 -13.19 11.31 13.39
CA ASN A 130 -12.59 12.39 12.61
C ASN A 130 -11.20 12.09 12.02
N GLN A 131 -10.67 10.89 12.26
CA GLN A 131 -9.38 10.43 11.76
C GLN A 131 -9.50 9.22 10.83
N LEU A 132 -10.71 8.69 10.62
CA LEU A 132 -10.94 7.50 9.81
C LEU A 132 -10.49 7.68 8.36
N ASP A 133 -10.83 8.82 7.75
CA ASP A 133 -10.42 9.13 6.38
C ASP A 133 -8.89 9.14 6.24
N LYS A 134 -8.22 9.87 7.14
CA LYS A 134 -6.76 9.97 7.15
C LYS A 134 -6.10 8.62 7.39
N PHE A 135 -6.67 7.79 8.26
CA PHE A 135 -6.19 6.44 8.52
C PHE A 135 -6.21 5.61 7.24
N TYR A 136 -7.37 5.52 6.57
CA TYR A 136 -7.48 4.75 5.34
C TYR A 136 -6.61 5.30 4.23
N MET A 137 -6.51 6.63 4.07
CA MET A 137 -5.61 7.26 3.10
C MET A 137 -4.15 6.83 3.32
N GLU A 138 -3.63 6.93 4.54
CA GLU A 138 -2.21 6.60 4.79
C GLU A 138 -1.95 5.09 4.69
N VAL A 139 -2.87 4.23 5.15
CA VAL A 139 -2.74 2.78 5.02
C VAL A 139 -2.75 2.34 3.55
N THR A 140 -3.71 2.82 2.76
CA THR A 140 -3.80 2.50 1.33
C THR A 140 -2.64 3.10 0.53
N TRP A 141 -2.10 4.25 0.93
CA TRP A 141 -0.91 4.85 0.31
C TRP A 141 0.37 4.05 0.59
N ILE A 142 0.52 3.46 1.78
CA ILE A 142 1.61 2.50 2.02
C ILE A 142 1.47 1.32 1.05
N ILE A 143 0.28 0.75 0.94
CA ILE A 143 0.02 -0.42 0.09
C ILE A 143 0.29 -0.10 -1.38
N SER A 144 -0.13 1.06 -1.87
CA SER A 144 0.11 1.46 -3.26
C SER A 144 1.61 1.66 -3.56
N ASN A 145 2.37 2.21 -2.62
CA ASN A 145 3.82 2.34 -2.75
C ASN A 145 4.56 0.99 -2.68
N ILE A 146 4.05 0.02 -1.92
CA ILE A 146 4.58 -1.35 -1.94
C ILE A 146 4.24 -2.01 -3.29
N ALA A 147 3.03 -1.79 -3.81
CA ALA A 147 2.57 -2.34 -5.08
C ALA A 147 3.35 -1.82 -6.29
N SER A 148 3.91 -0.61 -6.22
CA SER A 148 4.75 0.00 -7.27
C SER A 148 6.23 -0.40 -7.18
N GLY A 149 6.59 -1.25 -6.22
CA GLY A 149 7.93 -1.78 -6.03
C GLY A 149 8.30 -2.89 -7.03
N THR A 150 8.98 -3.92 -6.53
CA THR A 150 9.30 -5.10 -7.35
C THR A 150 8.11 -6.05 -7.47
N THR A 151 8.11 -6.96 -8.45
CA THR A 151 7.10 -8.04 -8.55
C THR A 151 6.96 -8.84 -7.25
N VAL A 152 8.06 -9.07 -6.51
CA VAL A 152 8.02 -9.76 -5.21
C VAL A 152 7.26 -8.93 -4.17
N HIS A 153 7.43 -7.61 -4.17
CA HIS A 153 6.72 -6.71 -3.27
C HIS A 153 5.21 -6.71 -3.56
N THR A 154 4.82 -6.63 -4.83
CA THR A 154 3.41 -6.69 -5.23
C THR A 154 2.79 -8.05 -4.92
N GLN A 155 3.49 -9.14 -5.22
CA GLN A 155 3.01 -10.50 -4.90
C GLN A 155 2.80 -10.71 -3.40
N TYR A 156 3.66 -10.14 -2.56
CA TYR A 156 3.53 -10.22 -1.10
C TYR A 156 2.19 -9.64 -0.62
N ILE A 157 1.87 -8.40 -1.02
CA ILE A 157 0.62 -7.74 -0.60
C ILE A 157 -0.62 -8.37 -1.25
N VAL A 158 -0.51 -8.86 -2.49
CA VAL A 158 -1.62 -9.54 -3.16
C VAL A 158 -1.93 -10.87 -2.45
N SER A 159 -0.89 -11.61 -2.07
CA SER A 159 -1.03 -12.90 -1.35
C SER A 159 -1.61 -12.73 0.06
N SER A 160 -1.57 -11.52 0.64
CA SER A 160 -2.18 -11.24 1.94
C SER A 160 -3.70 -10.98 1.86
N GLY A 161 -4.29 -11.01 0.66
CA GLY A 161 -5.72 -10.76 0.46
C GLY A 161 -6.11 -9.29 0.62
N CYS A 162 -5.24 -8.33 0.28
CA CYS A 162 -5.56 -6.91 0.42
C CYS A 162 -6.62 -6.41 -0.58
N ILE A 163 -6.70 -7.00 -1.78
CA ILE A 163 -7.54 -6.50 -2.88
C ILE A 163 -9.03 -6.45 -2.50
N PRO A 164 -9.67 -7.51 -1.98
CA PRO A 164 -11.09 -7.45 -1.58
C PRO A 164 -11.39 -6.36 -0.55
N ASN A 165 -10.48 -6.14 0.40
CA ASN A 165 -10.66 -5.09 1.41
C ASN A 165 -10.56 -3.68 0.80
N ILE A 166 -9.61 -3.45 -0.12
CA ILE A 166 -9.49 -2.15 -0.82
C ILE A 166 -10.73 -1.89 -1.68
N VAL A 167 -11.26 -2.92 -2.36
CA VAL A 167 -12.51 -2.80 -3.14
C VAL A 167 -13.70 -2.49 -2.23
N ASN A 168 -13.81 -3.16 -1.07
CA ASN A 168 -14.87 -2.88 -0.10
C ASN A 168 -14.80 -1.43 0.43
N ILE A 169 -13.59 -0.90 0.69
CA ILE A 169 -13.41 0.52 1.08
C ILE A 169 -13.85 1.45 -0.07
N LEU A 170 -13.47 1.15 -1.31
CA LEU A 170 -13.85 1.94 -2.49
C LEU A 170 -15.39 2.01 -2.67
N GLU A 171 -16.06 0.89 -2.42
CA GLU A 171 -17.52 0.78 -2.51
C GLU A 171 -18.24 1.52 -1.38
N THR A 172 -17.81 1.31 -0.13
CA THR A 172 -18.55 1.73 1.06
C THR A 172 -18.17 3.11 1.60
N HIS A 173 -16.96 3.60 1.33
CA HIS A 173 -16.49 4.86 1.90
C HIS A 173 -17.00 6.06 1.10
N THR A 174 -17.34 7.17 1.74
CA THR A 174 -17.93 8.34 1.05
C THR A 174 -16.91 9.41 0.66
N ASN A 175 -15.76 9.45 1.31
CA ASN A 175 -14.73 10.46 1.06
C ASN A 175 -13.98 10.18 -0.26
N LEU A 176 -14.02 11.14 -1.20
CA LEU A 176 -13.37 11.01 -2.51
C LEU A 176 -11.86 10.84 -2.45
N LEU A 177 -11.17 11.46 -1.48
CA LEU A 177 -9.71 11.30 -1.32
C LEU A 177 -9.35 9.88 -0.89
N VAL A 178 -10.18 9.24 -0.07
CA VAL A 178 -9.99 7.82 0.29
C VAL A 178 -10.23 6.94 -0.93
N LYS A 179 -11.28 7.22 -1.72
CA LYS A 179 -11.55 6.50 -2.98
C LYS A 179 -10.38 6.64 -3.96
N GLU A 180 -9.84 7.84 -4.11
CA GLU A 180 -8.66 8.11 -4.95
C GLU A 180 -7.48 7.23 -4.53
N GLN A 181 -7.17 7.15 -3.23
CA GLN A 181 -6.07 6.31 -2.76
C GLN A 181 -6.33 4.80 -2.96
N CYS A 182 -7.58 4.35 -2.79
CA CYS A 182 -7.96 2.97 -3.10
C CYS A 182 -7.76 2.66 -4.58
N VAL A 183 -8.24 3.54 -5.46
CA VAL A 183 -8.08 3.43 -6.92
C VAL A 183 -6.61 3.46 -7.32
N TRP A 184 -5.80 4.32 -6.70
CA TRP A 184 -4.35 4.37 -6.93
C TRP A 184 -3.66 3.06 -6.56
N ALA A 185 -4.02 2.45 -5.41
CA ALA A 185 -3.51 1.15 -5.01
C ALA A 185 -3.91 0.04 -5.99
N LEU A 186 -5.19 -0.03 -6.37
CA LEU A 186 -5.70 -1.02 -7.33
C LEU A 186 -5.07 -0.85 -8.72
N GLY A 187 -4.83 0.38 -9.15
CA GLY A 187 -4.19 0.69 -10.42
C GLY A 187 -2.75 0.21 -10.47
N ASN A 188 -1.97 0.40 -9.40
CA ASN A 188 -0.61 -0.13 -9.30
C ASN A 188 -0.59 -1.66 -9.31
N ILE A 189 -1.51 -2.31 -8.59
CA ILE A 189 -1.64 -3.78 -8.60
C ILE A 189 -1.99 -4.27 -10.01
N ALA A 190 -2.99 -3.68 -10.67
CA ALA A 190 -3.37 -4.05 -12.03
C ALA A 190 -2.27 -3.77 -13.07
N ALA A 191 -1.46 -2.73 -12.85
CA ALA A 191 -0.33 -2.37 -13.70
C ALA A 191 0.86 -3.35 -13.60
N GLU A 192 0.91 -4.22 -12.58
CA GLU A 192 2.03 -5.15 -12.40
C GLU A 192 1.97 -6.27 -13.44
N SER A 193 0.97 -7.15 -13.36
CA SER A 193 0.83 -8.31 -14.25
C SER A 193 -0.61 -8.58 -14.66
N VAL A 194 -0.78 -9.40 -15.70
CA VAL A 194 -2.09 -9.91 -16.15
C VAL A 194 -2.81 -10.62 -15.00
N THR A 195 -2.09 -11.42 -14.21
CA THR A 195 -2.64 -12.11 -13.05
C THR A 195 -3.15 -11.12 -12.00
N CYS A 196 -2.35 -10.12 -11.63
CA CYS A 196 -2.76 -9.10 -10.67
C CYS A 196 -3.97 -8.29 -11.18
N ARG A 197 -3.97 -7.93 -12.46
CA ARG A 197 -5.12 -7.29 -13.13
C ARG A 197 -6.38 -8.13 -13.03
N ASP A 198 -6.31 -9.42 -13.35
CA ASP A 198 -7.48 -10.30 -13.36
C ASP A 198 -8.03 -10.53 -11.94
N LEU A 199 -7.17 -10.60 -10.93
CA LEU A 199 -7.59 -10.63 -9.53
C LEU A 199 -8.42 -9.40 -9.14
N VAL A 200 -8.01 -8.21 -9.61
CA VAL A 200 -8.76 -6.97 -9.39
C VAL A 200 -10.07 -6.95 -10.17
N LEU A 201 -10.05 -7.37 -11.45
CA LEU A 201 -11.25 -7.40 -12.31
C LEU A 201 -12.30 -8.41 -11.85
N ASN A 202 -11.88 -9.52 -11.25
CA ASN A 202 -12.79 -10.55 -10.74
C ASN A 202 -13.67 -10.08 -9.56
N LEU A 203 -13.36 -8.91 -8.98
CA LEU A 203 -14.15 -8.27 -7.93
C LEU A 203 -15.12 -7.20 -8.46
N ASP A 204 -15.37 -7.18 -9.78
CA ASP A 204 -16.29 -6.25 -10.47
C ASP A 204 -16.05 -4.76 -10.13
N VAL A 205 -14.78 -4.35 -10.08
CA VAL A 205 -14.38 -2.97 -9.78
C VAL A 205 -14.70 -1.96 -10.88
N VAL A 206 -14.86 -2.40 -12.13
CA VAL A 206 -15.07 -1.50 -13.29
C VAL A 206 -16.36 -0.68 -13.14
N PRO A 207 -17.52 -1.24 -12.77
CA PRO A 207 -18.69 -0.45 -12.38
C PRO A 207 -18.40 0.66 -11.36
N LEU A 208 -17.70 0.36 -10.27
CA LEU A 208 -17.38 1.35 -9.23
C LEU A 208 -16.55 2.52 -9.79
N ILE A 209 -15.60 2.21 -10.66
CA ILE A 209 -14.79 3.21 -11.37
C ILE A 209 -15.65 4.06 -12.32
N VAL A 210 -16.53 3.42 -13.09
CA VAL A 210 -17.45 4.10 -14.01
C VAL A 210 -18.39 5.04 -13.25
N ASP A 211 -18.88 4.64 -12.07
CA ASP A 211 -19.75 5.46 -11.24
C ASP A 211 -19.03 6.72 -10.74
N ILE A 212 -17.79 6.59 -10.25
CA ILE A 212 -16.97 7.74 -9.83
C ILE A 212 -16.80 8.72 -10.99
N LEU A 213 -16.39 8.23 -12.17
CA LEU A 213 -16.20 9.09 -13.34
C LEU A 213 -17.50 9.74 -13.81
N THR A 214 -18.62 9.03 -13.71
CA THR A 214 -19.95 9.55 -14.07
C THR A 214 -20.37 10.67 -13.13
N MET A 215 -20.13 10.52 -11.82
CA MET A 215 -20.40 11.57 -10.82
C MET A 215 -19.51 12.81 -11.04
N GLU A 216 -18.27 12.60 -11.44
CA GLU A 216 -17.28 13.68 -11.59
C GLU A 216 -17.26 14.35 -12.96
N ILE A 217 -18.04 13.87 -13.93
CA ILE A 217 -18.00 14.38 -15.31
C ILE A 217 -18.32 15.87 -15.43
N GLY A 218 -19.19 16.40 -14.56
CA GLY A 218 -19.51 17.83 -14.50
C GLY A 218 -18.54 18.66 -13.65
N ASN A 219 -17.64 18.01 -12.91
CA ASN A 219 -16.75 18.64 -11.92
C ASN A 219 -15.27 18.34 -12.17
N ILE A 220 -14.90 17.87 -13.37
CA ILE A 220 -13.54 17.43 -13.72
C ILE A 220 -12.48 18.46 -13.30
N SER A 221 -12.71 19.76 -13.56
CA SER A 221 -11.74 20.81 -13.21
C SER A 221 -11.49 20.95 -11.71
N ASN A 222 -12.49 20.66 -10.86
CA ASN A 222 -12.36 20.73 -9.41
C ASN A 222 -11.69 19.47 -8.83
N ASN A 223 -11.86 18.32 -9.50
CA ASN A 223 -11.42 17.00 -9.04
C ASN A 223 -10.46 16.35 -10.05
N ILE A 224 -9.60 17.15 -10.67
CA ILE A 224 -8.76 16.72 -11.80
C ILE A 224 -7.81 15.57 -11.44
N GLU A 225 -7.19 15.60 -10.26
CA GLU A 225 -6.27 14.55 -9.80
C GLU A 225 -6.98 13.22 -9.53
N LEU A 226 -8.20 13.27 -8.99
CA LEU A 226 -9.06 12.10 -8.85
C LEU A 226 -9.39 11.52 -10.23
N VAL A 227 -9.85 12.35 -11.18
CA VAL A 227 -10.24 11.85 -12.51
C VAL A 227 -9.04 11.26 -13.26
N ARG A 228 -7.86 11.89 -13.20
CA ARG A 228 -6.61 11.33 -13.75
C ARG A 228 -6.29 9.97 -13.15
N THR A 229 -6.31 9.88 -11.82
CA THR A 229 -6.06 8.62 -11.08
C THR A 229 -7.02 7.51 -11.50
N VAL A 230 -8.31 7.82 -11.60
CA VAL A 230 -9.35 6.86 -11.94
C VAL A 230 -9.25 6.37 -13.38
N ILE A 231 -8.93 7.26 -14.32
CA ILE A 231 -8.73 6.89 -15.72
C ILE A 231 -7.44 6.11 -15.94
N TRP A 232 -6.34 6.51 -15.30
CA TRP A 232 -5.10 5.76 -15.32
C TRP A 232 -5.28 4.33 -14.79
N CYS A 233 -6.02 4.19 -13.68
CA CYS A 233 -6.35 2.90 -13.11
C CYS A 233 -7.21 2.04 -14.06
N LEU A 234 -8.27 2.63 -14.64
CA LEU A 234 -9.12 1.96 -15.62
C LEU A 234 -8.31 1.50 -16.84
N LYS A 235 -7.45 2.36 -17.38
CA LYS A 235 -6.55 2.05 -18.49
C LYS A 235 -5.70 0.81 -18.19
N ASN A 236 -5.04 0.76 -17.03
CA ASN A 236 -4.23 -0.39 -16.63
C ASN A 236 -5.04 -1.69 -16.53
N MET A 237 -6.32 -1.60 -16.18
CA MET A 237 -7.24 -2.74 -16.18
C MET A 237 -7.61 -3.24 -17.58
N LEU A 238 -7.50 -2.38 -18.61
CA LEU A 238 -7.93 -2.71 -19.96
C LEU A 238 -6.79 -3.16 -20.88
N GLU A 239 -5.61 -2.53 -20.77
CA GLU A 239 -4.57 -2.58 -21.81
C GLU A 239 -3.74 -3.86 -21.90
N LYS A 240 -3.51 -4.58 -20.80
CA LYS A 240 -2.58 -5.72 -20.82
C LYS A 240 -3.11 -6.88 -21.67
N THR A 241 -2.21 -7.59 -22.36
CA THR A 241 -2.53 -8.83 -23.09
C THR A 241 -2.10 -10.07 -22.29
N PRO A 242 -2.89 -11.17 -22.26
CA PRO A 242 -4.21 -11.36 -22.87
C PRO A 242 -5.26 -10.36 -22.34
N PHE A 243 -6.09 -9.82 -23.23
CA PHE A 243 -7.05 -8.78 -22.90
C PHE A 243 -8.14 -9.23 -21.91
N PRO A 244 -8.72 -8.31 -21.12
CA PRO A 244 -9.83 -8.65 -20.23
C PRO A 244 -11.11 -9.02 -21.00
N PRO A 245 -12.11 -9.63 -20.33
CA PRO A 245 -13.36 -10.05 -20.96
C PRO A 245 -14.09 -8.90 -21.65
N LYS A 246 -14.64 -9.16 -22.85
CA LYS A 246 -15.41 -8.18 -23.63
C LYS A 246 -16.50 -7.47 -22.83
N LYS A 247 -17.22 -8.22 -21.98
CA LYS A 247 -18.30 -7.69 -21.14
C LYS A 247 -17.78 -6.62 -20.16
N THR A 248 -16.61 -6.85 -19.56
CA THR A 248 -15.98 -5.91 -18.64
C THR A 248 -15.57 -4.63 -19.37
N VAL A 249 -14.94 -4.76 -20.53
CA VAL A 249 -14.51 -3.63 -21.37
C VAL A 249 -15.70 -2.80 -21.85
N ALA A 250 -16.79 -3.45 -22.27
CA ALA A 250 -17.99 -2.77 -22.76
C ALA A 250 -18.63 -1.85 -21.71
N LYS A 251 -18.50 -2.15 -20.41
CA LYS A 251 -18.99 -1.29 -19.32
C LYS A 251 -18.26 0.07 -19.26
N ALA A 252 -17.00 0.13 -19.70
CA ALA A 252 -16.15 1.32 -19.60
C ALA A 252 -16.26 2.28 -20.79
N VAL A 253 -16.56 1.76 -21.99
CA VAL A 253 -16.69 2.54 -23.24
C VAL A 253 -17.56 3.81 -23.10
N PRO A 254 -18.75 3.75 -22.47
CA PRO A 254 -19.66 4.88 -22.37
C PRO A 254 -19.02 6.12 -21.75
N ILE A 255 -18.41 5.93 -20.59
CA ILE A 255 -17.82 7.01 -19.83
C ILE A 255 -16.54 7.51 -20.48
N LEU A 256 -15.74 6.60 -21.06
CA LEU A 256 -14.56 6.96 -21.83
C LEU A 256 -14.91 7.85 -23.03
N THR A 257 -15.95 7.50 -23.79
CA THR A 257 -16.43 8.33 -24.91
C THR A 257 -16.90 9.70 -24.43
N LYS A 258 -17.68 9.78 -23.34
CA LYS A 258 -18.09 11.08 -22.80
C LYS A 258 -16.86 11.92 -22.39
N LEU A 259 -15.87 11.34 -21.74
CA LEU A 259 -14.67 12.08 -21.30
C LEU A 259 -13.87 12.71 -22.44
N THR A 260 -13.90 12.15 -23.65
CA THR A 260 -13.31 12.82 -24.84
C THR A 260 -13.96 14.15 -25.21
N VAL A 261 -15.20 14.37 -24.78
CA VAL A 261 -15.97 15.59 -25.03
C VAL A 261 -15.89 16.55 -23.85
N TYR A 262 -15.98 16.02 -22.62
CA TYR A 262 -16.08 16.84 -21.40
C TYR A 262 -14.73 17.24 -20.82
N SER A 263 -13.64 16.51 -21.08
CA SER A 263 -12.32 16.86 -20.58
C SER A 263 -11.53 17.68 -21.60
N GLN A 264 -10.80 18.68 -21.10
CA GLN A 264 -9.76 19.41 -21.86
C GLN A 264 -8.36 19.10 -21.32
N ASP A 265 -8.28 18.26 -20.28
CA ASP A 265 -7.00 17.88 -19.68
C ASP A 265 -6.28 16.84 -20.55
N LYS A 266 -5.06 17.17 -20.96
CA LYS A 266 -4.29 16.32 -21.87
C LYS A 266 -4.01 14.93 -21.30
N GLU A 267 -3.72 14.82 -20.01
CA GLU A 267 -3.39 13.54 -19.37
C GLU A 267 -4.61 12.62 -19.31
N ILE A 268 -5.78 13.16 -18.93
CA ILE A 268 -7.05 12.43 -19.02
C ILE A 268 -7.32 11.97 -20.46
N ILE A 269 -7.16 12.86 -21.45
CA ILE A 269 -7.44 12.52 -22.85
C ILE A 269 -6.49 11.44 -23.39
N ASP A 270 -5.19 11.53 -23.09
CA ASP A 270 -4.20 10.55 -23.54
C ASP A 270 -4.55 9.14 -23.01
N ASP A 271 -4.88 9.02 -21.72
CA ASP A 271 -5.25 7.73 -21.13
C ASP A 271 -6.64 7.23 -21.59
N VAL A 272 -7.61 8.13 -21.79
CA VAL A 272 -8.92 7.79 -22.36
C VAL A 272 -8.77 7.23 -23.77
N VAL A 273 -7.96 7.87 -24.62
CA VAL A 273 -7.73 7.43 -26.00
C VAL A 273 -7.04 6.06 -26.01
N ALA A 274 -6.07 5.83 -25.14
CA ALA A 274 -5.38 4.54 -25.03
C ALA A 274 -6.33 3.41 -24.57
N ALA A 275 -7.19 3.69 -23.59
CA ALA A 275 -8.24 2.78 -23.15
C ALA A 275 -9.28 2.49 -24.25
N LEU A 276 -9.74 3.51 -24.99
CA LEU A 276 -10.68 3.36 -26.10
C LEU A 276 -10.09 2.57 -27.27
N HIS A 277 -8.82 2.81 -27.59
CA HIS A 277 -8.11 2.05 -28.62
C HIS A 277 -8.10 0.55 -28.27
N THR A 278 -7.81 0.21 -27.03
CA THR A 278 -7.88 -1.17 -26.54
C THR A 278 -9.30 -1.72 -26.61
N ALA A 279 -10.31 -0.95 -26.19
CA ALA A 279 -11.69 -1.36 -26.28
C ALA A 279 -12.12 -1.66 -27.73
N PHE A 280 -11.69 -0.85 -28.68
CA PHE A 280 -11.95 -1.06 -30.10
C PHE A 280 -11.37 -2.38 -30.62
N ILE A 281 -10.14 -2.71 -30.24
CA ILE A 281 -9.49 -3.99 -30.57
C ILE A 281 -10.31 -5.17 -30.03
N ILE A 282 -10.75 -5.09 -28.77
CA ILE A 282 -11.43 -6.18 -28.07
C ILE A 282 -12.86 -6.38 -28.60
N LEU A 283 -13.60 -5.29 -28.81
CA LEU A 283 -15.02 -5.35 -29.15
C LEU A 283 -15.27 -5.69 -30.62
N LYS A 284 -14.33 -5.36 -31.55
CA LYS A 284 -14.48 -5.49 -33.01
C LYS A 284 -15.76 -4.78 -33.56
N PRO A 285 -15.82 -4.43 -34.85
CA PRO A 285 -16.81 -3.49 -35.39
C PRO A 285 -18.29 -3.86 -35.22
N SER A 286 -18.62 -5.14 -35.06
CA SER A 286 -20.01 -5.56 -34.81
C SER A 286 -20.50 -5.25 -33.39
N GLY A 287 -19.61 -5.01 -32.42
CA GLY A 287 -20.01 -4.70 -31.03
C GLY A 287 -19.89 -3.22 -30.68
N VAL A 288 -18.96 -2.49 -31.30
CA VAL A 288 -18.70 -1.07 -30.98
C VAL A 288 -19.82 -0.17 -31.51
N ALA A 289 -20.27 -0.38 -32.74
CA ALA A 289 -21.36 0.41 -33.31
C ALA A 289 -22.68 0.21 -32.54
N ASP A 290 -22.96 -1.02 -32.11
CA ASP A 290 -24.16 -1.34 -31.34
C ASP A 290 -24.08 -0.82 -29.89
N ALA A 291 -22.91 -0.90 -29.25
CA ALA A 291 -22.68 -0.32 -27.93
C ALA A 291 -22.74 1.21 -27.94
N LEU A 292 -22.25 1.87 -29.00
CA LEU A 292 -22.36 3.31 -29.18
C LEU A 292 -23.81 3.73 -29.52
N LYS A 293 -24.52 2.96 -30.36
CA LYS A 293 -25.92 3.23 -30.73
C LYS A 293 -26.89 3.08 -29.56
N ALA A 294 -26.72 2.03 -28.74
CA ALA A 294 -27.55 1.78 -27.56
C ALA A 294 -27.45 2.88 -26.47
N GLN A 295 -26.64 3.91 -26.69
CA GLN A 295 -26.44 5.03 -25.77
C GLN A 295 -26.71 6.40 -26.37
N ILE A 296 -27.01 6.46 -27.67
CA ILE A 296 -27.46 7.68 -28.35
C ILE A 296 -29.01 7.70 -28.43
N GLU A 297 -29.65 6.54 -28.28
CA GLU A 297 -31.10 6.40 -28.04
C GLU A 297 -31.45 6.47 -26.55
#